data_AF-A0A2V8AW23-F1
#
_entry.id   AF-A0A2V8AW23-F1
#
_cell.length_a   1.000
_cell.length_b   1.000
_cell.length_c   1.000
_cell.angle_alpha   90.00
_cell.angle_beta   90.00
_cell.angle_gamma   90.00
#
_symmetry.space_group_name_H-M   'P 1'
#
loop_
_entity.id
_entity.type
_entity.pdbx_description
1 polymer ?
#
loop_
_entity_poly.entity_id
_entity_poly.type
_entity_poly.pdbx_seq_one_letter_code
_entity_poly.pdbx_strand_id
1 'polypeptide(L)'
;MRTRLTPRLIVRLSFAFVVAAVLIPAVPDVDLWGHTLFGGDIVHSRAIPAADSYAFTSDLPWVNHEWLSEVCMYAAYALGPASRRWSSRWCWRSLLIPELSTFGRNCSR
;
A
#
# COMPACT_ATOMS: atom_id res chain seq x y z
N MET A 1 10.75 1.23 41.60
CA MET A 1 10.93 -0.07 40.90
C MET A 1 11.59 0.19 39.55
N ARG A 2 12.84 -0.21 39.32
CA ARG A 2 13.43 -0.24 37.97
C ARG A 2 12.98 -1.52 37.29
N THR A 3 12.14 -1.44 36.28
CA THR A 3 11.80 -2.58 35.43
C THR A 3 13.05 -3.01 34.68
N ARG A 4 13.55 -4.23 34.93
CA ARG A 4 14.65 -4.79 34.14
C ARG A 4 14.05 -5.36 32.86
N LEU A 5 14.07 -4.58 31.78
CA LEU A 5 13.73 -5.08 30.45
C LEU A 5 14.78 -6.12 30.04
N THR A 6 14.42 -7.40 30.05
CA THR A 6 15.30 -8.47 29.59
C THR A 6 15.22 -8.58 28.06
N PRO A 7 16.33 -8.90 27.36
CA PRO A 7 16.32 -9.06 25.90
C PRO A 7 15.27 -10.07 25.41
N ARG A 8 15.03 -11.13 26.19
CA ARG A 8 14.01 -12.14 25.90
C ARG A 8 12.60 -11.58 25.93
N LEU A 9 12.31 -10.70 26.89
CA LEU A 9 11.01 -10.03 26.97
C LEU A 9 10.83 -9.08 25.78
N ILE A 10 11.89 -8.33 25.41
CA ILE A 10 11.86 -7.43 24.25
C ILE A 10 11.52 -8.21 22.98
N VAL A 11 12.24 -9.31 22.69
CA VAL A 11 11.97 -10.14 21.49
C VAL A 11 10.54 -10.68 21.47
N ARG A 12 10.03 -11.17 22.62
CA ARG A 12 8.65 -11.66 22.72
C ARG A 12 7.63 -10.57 22.44
N LEU A 13 7.83 -9.39 23.00
CA LEU A 13 6.92 -8.26 22.79
C LEU A 13 6.98 -7.74 21.35
N SER A 14 8.18 -7.67 20.75
CA SER A 14 8.33 -7.30 19.34
C SER A 14 7.63 -8.30 18.41
N PHE A 15 7.80 -9.61 18.66
CA PHE A 15 7.13 -10.64 17.87
C PHE A 15 5.60 -10.57 18.03
N ALA A 16 5.11 -10.46 19.26
CA ALA A 16 3.68 -10.32 19.53
C ALA A 16 3.08 -9.07 18.87
N PHE A 17 3.82 -7.96 18.87
CA PHE A 17 3.41 -6.73 18.20
C PHE A 17 3.28 -6.91 16.68
N VAL A 18 4.26 -7.55 16.03
CA VAL A 18 4.20 -7.82 14.58
C VAL A 18 3.02 -8.73 14.25
N VAL A 19 2.80 -9.80 15.02
CA VAL A 19 1.65 -10.70 14.81
C VAL A 19 0.34 -9.94 14.97
N ALA A 20 0.19 -9.12 16.00
CA ALA A 20 -1.02 -8.31 16.20
C ALA A 20 -1.25 -7.33 15.03
N ALA A 21 -0.20 -6.64 14.59
CA ALA A 21 -0.29 -5.69 13.46
C ALA A 21 -0.74 -6.36 12.15
N VAL A 22 -0.34 -7.62 11.90
CA VAL A 22 -0.77 -8.38 10.72
C VAL A 22 -2.21 -8.88 10.82
N LEU A 23 -2.68 -9.20 12.03
CA LEU A 23 -4.02 -9.77 12.24
C LEU A 23 -5.12 -8.71 12.35
N ILE A 24 -4.78 -7.48 12.72
CA ILE A 24 -5.74 -6.38 12.81
C ILE A 24 -6.10 -5.91 11.39
N PRO A 25 -7.40 -5.96 10.99
CA PRO A 25 -7.81 -5.48 9.67
C PRO A 25 -7.52 -3.99 9.55
N ALA A 26 -6.75 -3.60 8.52
CA ALA A 26 -6.57 -2.20 8.19
C ALA A 26 -7.90 -1.61 7.68
N VAL A 27 -8.28 -0.43 8.19
CA VAL A 27 -9.36 0.36 7.59
C VAL A 27 -8.78 1.03 6.34
N PRO A 28 -9.32 0.76 5.14
CA PRO A 28 -8.82 1.35 3.92
C PRO A 28 -9.15 2.84 3.91
N ASP A 29 -8.11 3.66 4.10
CA ASP A 29 -8.16 5.09 3.91
C ASP A 29 -7.76 5.47 2.47
N VAL A 30 -8.11 6.69 2.05
CA VAL A 30 -7.79 7.21 0.71
C VAL A 30 -6.29 7.19 0.43
N ASP A 31 -5.46 7.47 1.43
CA ASP A 31 -4.00 7.48 1.28
C ASP A 31 -3.47 6.06 1.06
N LEU A 32 -4.04 5.07 1.76
CA LEU A 32 -3.64 3.66 1.63
C LEU A 32 -3.91 3.11 0.21
N TRP A 33 -4.98 3.57 -0.44
CA TRP A 33 -5.24 3.25 -1.85
C TRP A 33 -4.17 3.87 -2.76
N GLY A 34 -3.84 5.14 -2.57
CA GLY A 34 -2.79 5.83 -3.34
C GLY A 34 -1.45 5.10 -3.28
N HIS A 35 -1.01 4.71 -2.09
CA HIS A 35 0.24 3.94 -1.92
C HIS A 35 0.21 2.56 -2.60
N THR A 36 -0.94 1.88 -2.57
CA THR A 36 -1.08 0.59 -3.26
C THR A 36 -0.98 0.75 -4.78
N LEU A 37 -1.56 1.84 -5.32
CA LEU A 37 -1.49 2.18 -6.73
C LEU A 37 -0.06 2.52 -7.17
N PHE A 38 0.64 3.39 -6.44
CA PHE A 38 2.04 3.73 -6.72
C PHE A 38 2.94 2.49 -6.72
N GLY A 39 2.75 1.58 -5.75
CA GLY A 39 3.46 0.32 -5.68
C GLY A 39 3.22 -0.57 -6.92
N GLY A 40 1.99 -0.59 -7.42
CA GLY A 40 1.64 -1.25 -8.67
C GLY A 40 2.38 -0.66 -9.86
N ASP A 41 2.41 0.66 -9.99
CA ASP A 41 3.12 1.34 -11.09
C ASP A 41 4.63 1.07 -11.04
N ILE A 42 5.24 1.07 -9.85
CA ILE A 42 6.65 0.72 -9.66
C ILE A 42 6.91 -0.72 -10.11
N VAL A 43 6.05 -1.67 -9.73
CA VAL A 43 6.22 -3.09 -10.11
C VAL A 43 6.06 -3.31 -11.62
N HIS A 44 5.11 -2.63 -12.27
CA HIS A 44 4.88 -2.76 -13.71
C HIS A 44 5.95 -2.06 -14.56
N SER A 45 6.31 -0.82 -14.19
CA SER A 45 7.31 -0.02 -14.91
C SER A 45 8.75 -0.45 -14.60
N ARG A 46 8.95 -1.14 -13.48
CA ARG A 46 10.27 -1.46 -12.89
C ARG A 46 11.16 -0.23 -12.71
N ALA A 47 10.54 0.92 -12.49
CA ALA A 47 11.20 2.19 -12.29
C ALA A 47 10.57 2.90 -11.08
N ILE A 48 11.39 3.66 -10.36
CA ILE A 48 10.90 4.54 -9.29
C ILE A 48 10.43 5.85 -9.96
N PRO A 49 9.17 6.27 -9.77
CA PRO A 49 8.68 7.53 -10.31
C PRO A 49 9.53 8.71 -9.82
N ALA A 50 9.88 9.59 -10.75
CA ALA A 50 10.58 10.85 -10.46
C ALA A 50 9.62 12.06 -10.48
N ALA A 51 8.33 11.82 -10.68
CA ALA A 51 7.27 12.81 -10.72
C ALA A 51 5.99 12.20 -10.13
N ASP A 52 5.22 13.00 -9.39
CA ASP A 52 3.94 12.58 -8.86
C ASP A 52 2.86 12.77 -9.93
N SER A 53 2.50 11.65 -10.59
CA SER A 53 1.54 11.66 -11.70
C SER A 53 0.09 11.79 -11.25
N TYR A 54 -0.20 11.67 -9.95
CA TYR A 54 -1.55 11.70 -9.41
C TYR A 54 -1.85 12.99 -8.63
N ALA A 55 -0.86 13.84 -8.39
CA ALA A 55 -1.05 15.16 -7.81
C ALA A 55 -1.44 16.21 -8.87
N PHE A 56 -2.47 17.01 -8.56
CA PHE A 56 -2.98 18.06 -9.45
C PHE A 56 -1.99 19.21 -9.70
N THR A 57 -1.08 19.48 -8.76
CA THR A 57 -0.15 20.63 -8.80
C THR A 57 1.31 20.23 -8.58
N SER A 58 1.69 19.00 -8.97
CA SER A 58 3.07 18.53 -8.83
C SER A 58 3.89 18.86 -10.08
N ASP A 59 4.50 20.05 -10.11
CA ASP A 59 5.40 20.46 -11.20
C ASP A 59 6.90 20.25 -10.85
N LEU A 60 7.19 19.71 -9.67
CA LEU A 60 8.56 19.52 -9.18
C LEU A 60 8.99 18.04 -9.25
N PRO A 61 10.29 17.78 -9.44
CA PRO A 61 10.83 16.43 -9.29
C PRO A 61 10.48 15.89 -7.90
N TRP A 62 9.88 14.71 -7.88
CA TRP A 62 9.48 14.02 -6.67
C TRP A 62 10.17 12.68 -6.61
N VAL A 63 10.97 12.46 -5.58
CA VAL A 63 11.51 11.14 -5.26
C VAL A 63 10.63 10.55 -4.17
N ASN A 64 9.87 9.53 -4.53
CA ASN A 64 9.07 8.82 -3.55
C ASN A 64 10.00 8.08 -2.58
N HIS A 65 10.03 8.49 -1.31
CA HIS A 65 10.83 7.86 -0.26
C HIS A 65 10.12 6.64 0.36
N GLU A 66 8.84 6.44 0.04
CA GLU A 66 7.99 5.34 0.49
C GLU A 66 7.87 4.22 -0.57
N TRP A 67 8.64 4.30 -1.65
CA TRP A 67 8.56 3.37 -2.78
C TRP A 67 8.66 1.88 -2.36
N LEU A 68 9.51 1.56 -1.39
CA LEU A 68 9.69 0.18 -0.94
C LEU A 68 8.49 -0.32 -0.14
N SER A 69 7.92 0.54 0.72
CA SER A 69 6.68 0.22 1.44
C SER A 69 5.52 0.04 0.48
N GLU A 70 5.41 0.87 -0.55
CA GLU A 70 4.38 0.77 -1.57
C GLU A 70 4.46 -0.52 -2.39
N VAL A 71 5.67 -0.93 -2.79
CA VAL A 71 5.89 -2.24 -3.42
C VAL A 71 5.46 -3.37 -2.49
N CYS A 72 5.80 -3.30 -1.21
CA CYS A 72 5.35 -4.28 -0.21
C CYS A 72 3.82 -4.29 -0.06
N MET A 73 3.17 -3.12 -0.05
CA MET A 73 1.72 -2.97 0.03
C MET A 73 1.03 -3.56 -1.21
N TYR A 74 1.54 -3.26 -2.41
CA TYR A 74 1.03 -3.83 -3.66
C TYR A 74 1.21 -5.36 -3.70
N ALA A 75 2.35 -5.87 -3.25
CA ALA A 75 2.58 -7.32 -3.17
C ALA A 75 1.62 -7.99 -2.17
N ALA A 76 1.43 -7.39 -0.99
CA ALA A 76 0.47 -7.89 0.00
C ALA A 76 -0.98 -7.84 -0.54
N TYR A 77 -1.33 -6.77 -1.27
CA TYR A 77 -2.59 -6.66 -1.98
C TYR A 77 -2.74 -7.79 -3.01
N ALA A 78 -1.77 -7.97 -3.91
CA ALA A 78 -1.83 -8.97 -4.99
C ALA A 78 -1.91 -10.41 -4.49
N LEU A 79 -1.31 -10.70 -3.32
CA LEU A 79 -1.29 -12.05 -2.72
C LEU A 79 -2.48 -12.33 -1.79
N GLY A 80 -3.12 -11.30 -1.24
CA GLY A 80 -4.17 -11.44 -0.23
C GLY A 80 -5.55 -11.81 -0.84
N PRO A 81 -6.36 -12.67 -0.19
CA PRO A 81 -7.73 -12.96 -0.64
C PRO A 81 -8.68 -11.75 -0.55
N ALA A 82 -8.31 -10.72 0.21
CA ALA A 82 -9.01 -9.44 0.29
C ALA A 82 -8.97 -8.64 -1.02
N SER A 83 -7.97 -8.87 -1.90
CA SER A 83 -7.89 -8.24 -3.24
C SER A 83 -9.16 -8.45 -4.05
N ARG A 84 -9.74 -9.65 -3.98
CA ARG A 84 -10.97 -10.03 -4.70
C ARG A 84 -12.22 -9.32 -4.19
N ARG A 85 -12.22 -8.85 -2.94
CA ARG A 85 -13.35 -8.13 -2.32
C ARG A 85 -13.21 -6.61 -2.51
N TRP A 86 -11.98 -6.12 -2.57
CA TRP A 86 -11.64 -4.70 -2.69
C TRP A 86 -11.98 -4.12 -4.07
N SER A 87 -11.90 -4.93 -5.14
CA SER A 87 -12.30 -4.55 -6.50
C SER A 87 -13.76 -4.09 -6.60
N SER A 88 -14.66 -4.61 -5.76
CA SER A 88 -16.10 -4.40 -5.96
C SER A 88 -16.65 -3.04 -5.48
N ARG A 89 -16.06 -2.43 -4.44
CA ARG A 89 -16.63 -1.22 -3.79
C ARG A 89 -15.99 0.10 -4.22
N TRP A 90 -14.74 0.08 -4.68
CA TRP A 90 -14.00 1.30 -5.04
C TRP A 90 -13.62 1.42 -6.51
N CYS A 91 -13.73 0.33 -7.30
CA CYS A 91 -13.54 0.36 -8.75
C CYS A 91 -14.47 1.35 -9.48
N TRP A 92 -15.58 1.78 -8.87
CA TRP A 92 -16.50 2.74 -9.46
C TRP A 92 -16.14 4.21 -9.21
N ARG A 93 -15.28 4.55 -8.23
CA ARG A 93 -14.93 5.96 -7.92
C ARG A 93 -13.67 6.45 -8.65
N SER A 94 -12.88 5.55 -9.25
CA SER A 94 -11.65 5.86 -10.01
C SER A 94 -11.90 6.35 -11.44
N LEU A 95 -13.17 6.42 -11.89
CA LEU A 95 -13.57 6.86 -13.24
C LEU A 95 -13.37 8.36 -13.53
N LEU A 96 -12.84 9.14 -12.58
CA LEU A 96 -12.57 10.57 -12.77
C LEU A 96 -11.16 10.87 -13.30
N ILE A 97 -10.27 9.88 -13.39
CA ILE A 97 -8.91 10.02 -13.93
C ILE A 97 -8.71 8.98 -15.04
N PRO A 98 -8.64 9.38 -16.33
CA PRO A 98 -8.56 8.47 -17.47
C PRO A 98 -7.38 7.48 -17.43
N GLU A 99 -6.23 7.88 -16.89
CA GLU A 99 -5.05 7.01 -16.73
C GLU A 99 -5.28 5.79 -15.81
N LEU A 100 -6.24 5.82 -14.88
CA LEU A 100 -6.52 4.70 -13.96
C LEU A 100 -7.27 3.53 -14.62
N SER A 101 -7.66 3.66 -15.89
CA SER A 101 -8.43 2.66 -16.64
C SER A 101 -7.69 1.35 -16.91
N THR A 102 -6.36 1.34 -16.87
CA THR A 102 -5.52 0.15 -17.08
C THR A 102 -5.62 -0.85 -15.92
N PHE A 103 -5.71 -0.37 -14.67
CA PHE A 103 -5.83 -1.21 -13.48
C PHE A 103 -7.27 -1.70 -13.24
N GLY A 104 -8.28 -0.90 -13.63
CA GLY A 104 -9.70 -1.26 -13.52
C GLY A 104 -10.12 -2.52 -14.31
N ARG A 105 -9.30 -3.00 -15.25
CA ARG A 105 -9.59 -4.21 -16.05
C ARG A 105 -9.42 -5.53 -15.29
N ASN A 106 -8.71 -5.55 -14.17
CA ASN A 106 -8.60 -6.74 -13.31
C ASN A 106 -9.73 -6.85 -12.26
N CYS A 107 -10.66 -5.89 -12.22
CA CYS A 107 -11.80 -5.90 -11.30
C CYS A 107 -13.02 -6.68 -11.83
N SER A 108 -13.01 -7.14 -13.08
CA SER A 108 -14.14 -7.79 -13.77
C SER A 108 -13.95 -9.28 -14.08
N ARG A 109 -12.95 -9.95 -13.48
CA ARG A 109 -12.78 -11.40 -13.56
C ARG A 109 -12.74 -12.05 -12.18
#